data_AF-A0A2V5Y4M5-F1
#
_entry.id   AF-A0A2V5Y4M5-F1
#
_cell.length_a   1.000
_cell.length_b   1.000
_cell.length_c   1.000
_cell.angle_alpha   90.00
_cell.angle_beta   90.00
_cell.angle_gamma   90.00
#
_symmetry.space_group_name_H-M   'P 1'
#
loop_
_entity.id
_entity.type
_entity.pdbx_description
1 polymer ?
#
loop_
_entity_poly.entity_id
_entity_poly.type
_entity_poly.pdbx_seq_one_letter_code
_entity_poly.pdbx_strand_id
1 'polypeptide(L)'
;MIDPRRHAAKMRILVVDEHPLLRDGVINLINRQIDMVVCGSADNIPSVGTALTGCKPDLILLDLRLGTGDTLEFIKALKVQYP
;
A
#
# COMPACT_ATOMS: atom_id res chain seq x y z
N MET A 1 17.21 25.70 -7.09
CA MET A 1 17.42 24.94 -8.34
C MET A 1 17.23 23.47 -7.98
N ILE A 2 16.04 22.92 -8.21
CA ILE A 2 15.73 21.52 -7.88
C ILE A 2 16.18 20.68 -9.08
N ASP A 3 17.03 19.69 -8.84
CA ASP A 3 17.60 18.83 -9.88
C ASP A 3 16.52 17.91 -10.49
N PRO A 4 16.23 18.02 -11.80
CA PRO A 4 15.22 17.20 -12.48
C PRO A 4 15.68 15.74 -12.71
N ARG A 5 16.93 15.37 -12.34
CA ARG A 5 17.51 14.04 -12.59
C ARG A 5 17.41 13.04 -11.45
N ARG A 6 16.78 13.39 -10.32
CA ARG A 6 16.27 12.38 -9.38
C ARG A 6 14.86 11.96 -9.80
N HIS A 7 14.73 11.31 -10.97
CA HIS A 7 13.66 10.32 -11.08
C HIS A 7 14.13 9.10 -10.26
N ALA A 8 14.05 9.24 -8.93
CA ALA A 8 14.12 8.11 -8.04
C ALA A 8 13.08 7.08 -8.53
N ALA A 9 13.38 5.79 -8.40
CA ALA A 9 12.45 4.73 -8.78
C ALA A 9 11.04 5.07 -8.28
N LYS A 10 10.01 4.82 -9.11
CA LYS A 10 8.62 5.13 -8.76
C LYS A 10 8.31 4.63 -7.35
N MET A 11 7.68 5.46 -6.53
CA MET A 11 7.24 5.11 -5.19
C MET A 11 6.27 3.94 -5.26
N ARG A 12 6.60 2.85 -4.58
CA ARG A 12 5.88 1.57 -4.60
C ARG A 12 4.82 1.57 -3.52
N ILE A 13 3.55 1.53 -3.91
CA ILE A 13 2.43 1.57 -2.98
C ILE A 13 1.76 0.20 -2.91
N LEU A 14 1.48 -0.27 -1.70
CA LEU A 14 0.60 -1.40 -1.44
C LEU A 14 -0.78 -0.87 -1.04
N VAL A 15 -1.83 -1.26 -1.78
CA VAL A 15 -3.22 -0.85 -1.49
C VAL A 15 -3.95 -1.98 -0.76
N VAL A 16 -4.54 -1.68 0.40
CA VAL A 16 -5.21 -2.67 1.25
C VAL A 16 -6.61 -2.17 1.57
N ASP A 17 -7.62 -2.81 0.98
CA ASP A 17 -9.03 -2.43 1.09
C ASP A 17 -9.91 -3.65 0.76
N GLU A 18 -10.93 -3.91 1.56
CA GLU A 18 -11.85 -5.06 1.38
C GLU A 18 -12.91 -4.81 0.29
N HIS A 19 -13.07 -3.56 -0.18
CA HIS A 19 -14.05 -3.15 -1.18
C HIS A 19 -13.42 -3.10 -2.58
N PRO A 20 -13.73 -4.07 -3.48
CA PRO A 20 -13.06 -4.18 -4.78
C PRO A 20 -13.18 -2.92 -5.64
N LEU A 21 -14.36 -2.29 -5.66
CA LEU A 21 -14.60 -1.08 -6.45
C LEU A 21 -13.71 0.09 -6.02
N LEU A 22 -13.57 0.31 -4.70
CA LEU A 22 -12.75 1.38 -4.16
C LEU A 22 -11.27 1.08 -4.41
N ARG A 23 -10.85 -0.16 -4.12
CA ARG A 23 -9.50 -0.65 -4.36
C ARG A 23 -9.06 -0.44 -5.81
N ASP A 24 -9.87 -0.88 -6.78
CA ASP A 24 -9.56 -0.73 -8.20
C ASP A 24 -9.53 0.74 -8.63
N GLY A 25 -10.43 1.57 -8.09
CA GLY A 25 -10.43 3.02 -8.31
C GLY A 25 -9.13 3.67 -7.84
N VAL A 26 -8.72 3.38 -6.60
CA VAL A 26 -7.47 3.86 -6.00
C VAL A 26 -6.25 3.39 -6.78
N ILE A 27 -6.20 2.10 -7.16
CA ILE A 27 -5.10 1.53 -7.95
C ILE A 27 -4.96 2.29 -9.28
N ASN A 28 -6.07 2.53 -9.98
CA ASN A 28 -6.07 3.26 -11.24
C ASN A 28 -5.62 4.71 -11.08
N LEU A 29 -5.98 5.38 -9.97
CA LEU A 29 -5.56 6.75 -9.69
C LEU A 29 -4.05 6.83 -9.39
N ILE A 30 -3.51 5.89 -8.61
CA ILE A 30 -2.08 5.83 -8.27
C ILE A 30 -1.25 5.52 -9.51
N ASN A 31 -1.62 4.53 -10.31
CA ASN A 31 -0.84 4.13 -11.48
C ASN A 31 -0.81 5.17 -12.61
N ARG A 32 -1.70 6.17 -12.57
CA ARG A 32 -1.67 7.34 -13.47
C ARG A 32 -0.63 8.38 -13.06
N GLN A 33 -0.09 8.32 -11.85
CA GLN A 33 0.93 9.25 -11.39
C GLN A 33 2.30 8.88 -11.97
N ILE A 34 3.07 9.88 -12.37
CA ILE A 34 4.34 9.68 -13.06
C ILE A 34 5.42 9.07 -12.15
N ASP A 35 5.32 9.36 -10.86
CA ASP A 35 6.27 9.07 -9.80
C ASP A 35 5.80 7.95 -8.86
N MET A 36 4.64 7.34 -9.09
CA MET A 36 4.10 6.27 -8.24
C MET A 36 3.68 5.04 -9.04
N VAL A 37 3.63 3.90 -8.36
CA VAL A 37 3.16 2.62 -8.89
C VAL A 37 2.57 1.77 -7.77
N VAL A 38 1.47 1.07 -8.05
CA VAL A 38 0.98 0.02 -7.16
C VAL A 38 1.83 -1.23 -7.33
N CYS A 39 2.51 -1.67 -6.27
CA CYS A 39 3.31 -2.90 -6.30
C CYS A 39 2.52 -4.16 -5.93
N GLY A 40 1.35 -3.99 -5.30
CA GLY A 40 0.47 -5.08 -4.91
C GLY A 40 -0.82 -4.57 -4.29
N SER A 41 -1.75 -5.49 -4.05
CA SER A 41 -3.02 -5.21 -3.39
C SER A 41 -3.46 -6.36 -2.49
N ALA A 42 -4.24 -6.05 -1.45
CA ALA A 42 -4.78 -7.01 -0.49
C ALA A 42 -6.22 -6.60 -0.08
N ASP A 43 -7.07 -7.56 0.35
CA ASP A 43 -8.42 -7.30 0.89
C ASP A 43 -8.57 -7.65 2.37
N ASN A 44 -7.56 -8.29 2.96
CA ASN A 44 -7.65 -8.75 4.34
C ASN A 44 -6.28 -8.74 5.01
N ILE A 45 -6.28 -8.61 6.33
CA ILE A 45 -5.06 -8.58 7.16
C ILE A 45 -4.10 -9.74 6.86
N PRO A 46 -4.54 -11.02 6.80
CA PRO A 46 -3.63 -12.13 6.49
C PRO A 46 -2.88 -11.99 5.16
N SER A 47 -3.53 -11.47 4.12
CA SER A 47 -2.92 -11.30 2.80
C SER A 47 -1.86 -10.20 2.73
N VAL A 48 -1.89 -9.23 3.67
CA VAL A 48 -0.95 -8.09 3.68
C VAL A 48 0.49 -8.56 3.90
N GLY A 49 0.74 -9.53 4.78
CA GLY A 49 2.11 -10.03 5.04
C GLY A 49 2.77 -10.65 3.81
N THR A 50 1.98 -11.38 3.01
CA THR A 50 2.44 -11.94 1.73
C THR A 50 2.74 -10.82 0.72
N ALA A 51 1.87 -9.81 0.64
CA ALA A 51 2.08 -8.67 -0.25
C ALA A 51 3.31 -7.82 0.13
N LEU A 52 3.56 -7.62 1.43
CA LEU A 52 4.72 -6.90 1.95
C LEU A 52 6.03 -7.56 1.56
N THR A 53 6.14 -8.88 1.75
CA THR A 53 7.34 -9.64 1.42
C THR A 53 7.55 -9.75 -0.09
N GLY A 54 6.47 -9.91 -0.85
CA GLY A 54 6.52 -10.04 -2.31
C GLY A 54 6.84 -8.75 -3.06
N CYS A 55 6.28 -7.61 -2.64
CA CYS A 55 6.40 -6.35 -3.39
C CYS A 55 7.19 -5.25 -2.70
N LYS A 56 7.61 -5.40 -1.44
CA LYS A 56 8.46 -4.43 -0.70
C LYS A 56 8.03 -2.97 -0.95
N PRO A 57 6.81 -2.59 -0.53
CA PRO A 57 6.29 -1.24 -0.74
C PRO A 57 7.07 -0.20 0.06
N ASP A 58 7.12 1.03 -0.46
CA ASP A 58 7.59 2.22 0.25
C ASP A 58 6.47 2.83 1.12
N LEU A 59 5.21 2.57 0.76
CA LEU A 59 4.02 3.06 1.45
C LEU A 59 2.89 2.04 1.40
N ILE A 60 2.16 1.91 2.50
CA ILE A 60 0.91 1.16 2.58
C ILE A 60 -0.24 2.16 2.65
N LEU A 61 -1.19 2.05 1.73
CA LEU A 61 -2.48 2.72 1.82
C LEU A 61 -3.51 1.70 2.32
N LEU A 62 -3.98 1.89 3.54
CA LEU A 62 -4.75 0.92 4.31
C LEU A 62 -6.14 1.49 4.66
N ASP A 63 -7.20 0.77 4.32
CA ASP A 63 -8.55 1.05 4.85
C ASP A 63 -8.56 0.77 6.36
N LEU A 64 -9.17 1.67 7.14
CA LEU A 64 -9.33 1.50 8.59
C LEU A 64 -10.38 0.45 8.93
N ARG A 65 -11.19 0.04 7.96
CA ARG A 65 -12.17 -1.04 8.09
C ARG A 65 -11.69 -2.21 7.22
N LEU A 66 -11.06 -3.19 7.85
CA LEU A 66 -10.66 -4.44 7.20
C LEU A 66 -11.31 -5.62 7.91
N GLY A 67 -12.55 -5.92 7.51
CA GLY A 67 -13.34 -7.02 8.03
C GLY A 67 -13.64 -6.89 9.54
N THR A 68 -13.62 -8.02 10.25
CA THR A 68 -13.85 -8.09 11.70
C THR A 68 -12.58 -7.96 12.54
N GLY A 69 -11.42 -7.83 11.90
CA GLY A 69 -10.13 -7.75 12.58
C GLY A 69 -9.86 -6.37 13.18
N ASP A 70 -9.10 -6.32 14.28
CA ASP A 70 -8.66 -5.06 14.85
C ASP A 70 -7.55 -4.44 13.96
N THR A 71 -7.97 -3.54 13.08
CA THR A 71 -7.08 -2.85 12.14
C THR A 71 -6.05 -1.99 12.88
N LEU A 72 -6.37 -1.47 14.07
CA LEU A 72 -5.43 -0.66 14.85
C LEU A 72 -4.33 -1.53 15.47
N GLU A 73 -4.68 -2.70 16.02
CA GLU A 73 -3.68 -3.66 16.51
C GLU A 73 -2.77 -4.14 15.36
N PHE A 74 -3.33 -4.35 14.17
CA PHE A 74 -2.54 -4.67 12.99
C PHE A 74 -1.54 -3.54 12.62
N ILE A 75 -1.97 -2.28 12.61
CA ILE A 75 -1.08 -1.13 12.36
C ILE A 75 0.03 -1.05 13.41
N LYS A 76 -0.28 -1.29 14.70
CA LYS A 76 0.71 -1.32 15.77
C LYS A 76 1.74 -2.42 15.54
N ALA A 77 1.30 -3.64 15.20
CA ALA A 77 2.18 -4.76 14.88
C ALA A 77 3.09 -4.45 13.69
N LEU A 78 2.54 -3.85 12.62
CA LEU A 78 3.33 -3.44 11.46
C LEU A 78 4.40 -2.42 11.80
N LYS A 79 4.10 -1.40 12.61
CA LYS A 79 5.09 -0.39 13.03
C LYS A 79 6.23 -0.97 13.86
N VAL A 80 5.96 -2.00 14.67
CA VAL A 80 7.03 -2.70 15.41
C VAL A 80 7.94 -3.46 14.46
N GLN A 81 7.37 -4.05 13.40
CA GLN A 81 8.11 -4.84 12.42
C GLN A 81 8.83 -3.98 11.37
N TYR A 82 8.29 -2.80 11.06
CA TYR A 82 8.78 -1.84 10.07
C TYR A 82 8.73 -0.40 10.65
N PRO A 83 9.73 0.00 11.45
CA PRO A 83 9.78 1.32 12.09
C PRO A 83 10.09 2.48 11.15
#